data_AF-A0A265Q578-F1
#
_entry.id   AF-A0A265Q578-F1
#
_cell.length_a   1.000
_cell.length_b   1.000
_cell.length_c   1.000
_cell.angle_alpha   90.00
_cell.angle_beta   90.00
_cell.angle_gamma   90.00
#
_symmetry.space_group_name_H-M   'P 1'
#
loop_
_entity.id
_entity.type
_entity.pdbx_description
1 polymer ?
#
loop_
_entity_poly.entity_id
_entity_poly.type
_entity_poly.pdbx_seq_one_letter_code
_entity_poly.pdbx_strand_id
1 'polypeptide(L)'
;MSNVSFTGVAGYTHNYEFALQKSKNNPERLIKLANNLTKSMAESILFAWTNTRAVRSKDSILYTFINDNNKVNDKYINALESYDVVPIAWSNRNQYLDKLA
;
A
#
# COMPACT_ATOMS: atom_id res chain seq x y z
N MET A 1 -2.28 1.34 -19.12
CA MET A 1 -2.72 0.51 -17.98
C MET A 1 -3.49 1.40 -17.03
N SER A 2 -4.70 1.01 -16.62
CA SER A 2 -5.58 1.83 -15.78
C SER A 2 -5.37 1.50 -14.31
N ASN A 3 -4.99 2.50 -13.51
CA ASN A 3 -5.00 2.42 -12.05
C ASN A 3 -6.42 2.13 -11.54
N VAL A 4 -6.53 1.61 -10.32
CA VAL A 4 -7.81 1.42 -9.64
C VAL A 4 -8.08 2.56 -8.67
N SER A 5 -9.36 2.91 -8.51
CA SER A 5 -9.80 4.01 -7.65
C SER A 5 -10.83 3.53 -6.65
N PHE A 6 -10.67 3.95 -5.40
CA PHE A 6 -11.61 3.64 -4.32
C PHE A 6 -12.02 4.90 -3.59
N THR A 7 -13.33 5.06 -3.37
CA THR A 7 -13.86 6.13 -2.53
C THR A 7 -13.79 5.66 -1.08
N GLY A 8 -13.08 6.40 -0.23
CA GLY A 8 -12.99 6.11 1.20
C GLY A 8 -14.14 6.71 2.00
N VAL A 9 -14.14 6.46 3.31
CA VAL A 9 -15.21 6.91 4.23
C VAL A 9 -15.42 8.43 4.28
N ALA A 10 -14.38 9.23 3.98
CA ALA A 10 -14.51 10.69 3.93
C ALA A 10 -15.03 11.21 2.57
N GLY A 11 -15.37 10.32 1.63
CA GLY A 11 -15.82 10.69 0.29
C GLY A 11 -14.70 11.04 -0.69
N TYR A 12 -13.43 10.92 -0.28
CA TYR A 12 -12.28 11.13 -1.16
C TYR A 12 -11.97 9.89 -1.99
N THR A 13 -11.65 10.10 -3.26
CA THR A 13 -11.19 9.04 -4.16
C THR A 13 -9.68 8.89 -4.10
N HIS A 14 -9.22 7.68 -3.80
CA HIS A 14 -7.82 7.32 -3.71
C HIS A 14 -7.43 6.32 -4.80
N ASN A 15 -6.30 6.58 -5.45
CA ASN A 15 -5.79 5.74 -6.53
C ASN A 15 -4.72 4.77 -6.02
N TYR A 16 -4.79 3.54 -6.51
CA TYR A 16 -3.80 2.49 -6.30
C TYR A 16 -3.37 1.95 -7.66
N GLU A 17 -2.14 1.48 -7.75
CA GLU A 17 -1.63 0.95 -9.00
C GLU A 17 -2.31 -0.39 -9.32
N PHE A 18 -2.59 -1.22 -8.30
CA PHE A 18 -3.32 -2.47 -8.47
C PHE A 18 -4.22 -2.79 -7.28
N ALA A 19 -5.27 -3.58 -7.55
CA ALA A 19 -6.05 -4.30 -6.55
C ALA A 19 -6.16 -5.76 -6.97
N LEU A 20 -5.60 -6.64 -6.15
CA LEU A 20 -5.71 -8.08 -6.30
C LEU A 20 -6.89 -8.55 -5.46
N GLN A 21 -7.83 -9.24 -6.11
CA GLN A 21 -8.99 -9.79 -5.43
C GLN A 21 -8.58 -10.88 -4.45
N LYS A 22 -9.46 -11.16 -3.49
CA LYS A 22 -9.32 -12.29 -2.58
C LYS A 22 -9.16 -13.59 -3.37
N SER A 23 -8.15 -14.37 -3.01
CA SER A 23 -7.93 -15.72 -3.53
C SER A 23 -8.13 -16.74 -2.42
N LYS A 24 -7.97 -18.04 -2.74
CA LYS A 24 -8.14 -19.13 -1.76
C LYS A 24 -7.23 -18.95 -0.53
N ASN A 25 -6.01 -18.45 -0.75
CA ASN A 25 -4.97 -18.39 0.27
C ASN A 25 -4.62 -16.96 0.71
N ASN A 26 -5.05 -15.94 -0.03
CA ASN A 26 -4.65 -14.56 0.21
C ASN A 26 -5.89 -13.63 0.25
N PRO A 27 -5.97 -12.67 1.20
CA PRO A 27 -7.10 -11.73 1.35
C PRO A 27 -7.11 -10.68 0.22
N GLU A 28 -7.98 -9.67 0.22
CA GLU A 28 -7.83 -8.56 -0.76
C GLU A 28 -6.48 -7.85 -0.57
N ARG A 29 -5.78 -7.52 -1.67
CA ARG A 29 -4.45 -6.90 -1.61
C ARG A 29 -4.43 -5.66 -2.49
N LEU A 30 -4.24 -4.50 -1.89
CA LEU A 30 -4.03 -3.25 -2.60
C LEU A 30 -2.53 -3.01 -2.75
N ILE A 31 -2.12 -2.46 -3.88
CA ILE A 31 -0.72 -2.16 -4.17
C ILE A 31 -0.56 -0.67 -4.44
N LYS A 32 0.36 -0.06 -3.69
CA LYS A 32 0.83 1.29 -3.90
C LYS A 32 2.31 1.31 -4.25
N LEU A 33 2.72 2.16 -5.19
CA LEU A 33 4.13 2.38 -5.54
C LEU A 33 4.61 3.73 -4.98
N ALA A 34 5.80 3.72 -4.37
CA ALA A 34 6.49 4.88 -3.82
C ALA A 34 7.88 4.99 -4.46
N ASN A 35 7.99 5.77 -5.53
CA ASN A 35 9.26 6.03 -6.20
C ASN A 35 10.26 6.77 -5.30
N ASN A 36 9.77 7.61 -4.39
CA ASN A 36 10.57 8.24 -3.35
C ASN A 36 9.72 8.36 -2.08
N LEU A 37 10.13 7.68 -1.01
CA LEU A 37 9.39 7.71 0.26
C LEU A 37 9.78 8.96 1.06
N THR A 38 9.12 10.07 0.75
CA THR A 38 9.19 11.31 1.53
C THR A 38 8.12 11.34 2.62
N LYS A 39 8.20 12.29 3.56
CA LYS A 39 7.15 12.54 4.56
C LYS A 39 5.77 12.70 3.92
N SER A 40 5.67 13.54 2.90
CA SER A 40 4.39 13.81 2.21
C SER A 40 3.84 12.57 1.50
N MET A 41 4.72 11.75 0.89
CA MET A 41 4.29 10.50 0.27
C MET A 41 3.76 9.50 1.32
N ALA A 42 4.45 9.35 2.45
CA ALA A 42 4.01 8.50 3.55
C ALA A 42 2.66 8.98 4.12
N GLU A 43 2.49 10.27 4.39
CA GLU A 43 1.22 10.85 4.87
C GLU A 43 0.08 10.63 3.86
N SER A 44 0.34 10.79 2.57
CA SER A 44 -0.64 10.53 1.51
C SER A 44 -1.07 9.07 1.46
N ILE A 45 -0.13 8.13 1.55
CA ILE A 45 -0.41 6.68 1.61
C ILE A 45 -1.24 6.35 2.85
N LEU A 46 -0.84 6.85 4.02
CA LEU A 46 -1.53 6.60 5.28
C LEU A 46 -2.94 7.15 5.28
N PHE A 47 -3.13 8.36 4.75
CA PHE A 47 -4.45 8.95 4.63
C PHE A 47 -5.33 8.13 3.69
N ALA A 48 -4.82 7.79 2.50
CA ALA A 48 -5.54 6.93 1.55
C ALA A 48 -5.92 5.58 2.17
N TRP A 49 -5.00 4.93 2.87
CA TRP A 49 -5.25 3.64 3.50
C TRP A 49 -6.28 3.73 4.62
N THR A 50 -6.13 4.69 5.53
CA THR A 50 -7.06 4.88 6.65
C THR A 50 -8.48 5.13 6.13
N ASN A 51 -8.61 5.92 5.06
CA ASN A 51 -9.91 6.25 4.49
C ASN A 51 -10.57 5.07 3.77
N THR A 52 -9.78 4.32 2.99
CA THR A 52 -10.28 3.20 2.19
C THR A 52 -10.50 1.94 3.04
N ARG A 53 -9.60 1.63 3.98
CA ARG A 53 -9.71 0.47 4.88
C ARG A 53 -11.02 0.46 5.66
N ALA A 54 -11.52 1.63 6.06
CA ALA A 54 -12.78 1.78 6.78
C ALA A 54 -14.01 1.24 6.01
N VAL A 55 -13.93 1.15 4.69
CA VAL A 55 -15.01 0.68 3.80
C VAL A 55 -14.60 -0.56 2.99
N ARG A 56 -13.54 -1.26 3.42
CA ARG A 56 -13.01 -2.48 2.81
C ARG A 56 -13.20 -3.68 3.72
N SER A 57 -12.84 -4.85 3.22
CA SER A 57 -12.80 -6.05 4.05
C SER A 57 -11.78 -5.87 5.18
N LYS A 58 -12.07 -6.42 6.36
CA LYS A 58 -11.18 -6.31 7.53
C LYS A 58 -9.82 -6.99 7.32
N ASP A 59 -9.76 -7.97 6.43
CA ASP A 59 -8.56 -8.71 6.06
C ASP A 59 -7.79 -8.06 4.91
N SER A 60 -8.28 -6.96 4.32
CA SER A 60 -7.58 -6.27 3.23
C SER A 60 -6.20 -5.78 3.68
N ILE A 61 -5.19 -5.99 2.84
CA ILE A 61 -3.79 -5.61 3.10
C ILE A 61 -3.35 -4.57 2.08
N LEU A 62 -2.69 -3.51 2.53
CA LEU A 62 -1.99 -2.57 1.65
C LEU A 62 -0.50 -2.88 1.61
N TYR A 63 -0.01 -3.26 0.43
CA TYR A 63 1.42 -3.36 0.14
C TYR A 63 1.91 -2.07 -0.51
N THR A 64 2.97 -1.47 0.04
CA THR A 64 3.63 -0.30 -0.55
C THR A 64 5.03 -0.67 -1.02
N PHE A 65 5.24 -0.73 -2.33
CA PHE A 65 6.56 -0.95 -2.90
C PHE A 65 7.34 0.36 -2.93
N ILE A 66 8.50 0.37 -2.30
CA ILE A 66 9.35 1.54 -2.15
C ILE A 66 10.60 1.35 -3.00
N ASN A 67 10.87 2.29 -3.90
CA ASN A 67 12.13 2.30 -4.63
C ASN A 67 13.27 2.72 -3.69
N ASP A 68 14.02 1.73 -3.23
CA ASP A 68 15.12 1.85 -2.29
C ASP A 68 16.47 2.18 -2.95
N ASN A 69 16.49 2.44 -4.27
CA ASN A 69 17.62 3.11 -4.91
C ASN A 69 17.73 4.59 -4.48
N ASN A 70 16.64 5.16 -3.95
CA ASN A 70 16.63 6.48 -3.32
C ASN A 70 16.84 6.35 -1.82
N LYS A 71 17.34 7.42 -1.18
CA LYS A 71 17.48 7.44 0.28
C LYS A 71 16.10 7.33 0.95
N VAL A 72 15.88 6.24 1.65
CA VAL A 72 14.68 6.02 2.46
C VAL A 72 15.00 6.34 3.92
N ASN A 73 14.09 7.03 4.60
CA ASN A 73 14.21 7.28 6.04
C ASN A 73 13.31 6.30 6.79
N ASP A 74 13.90 5.55 7.72
CA ASP A 74 13.22 4.53 8.53
C ASP A 74 12.00 5.08 9.29
N LYS A 75 12.01 6.37 9.64
CA LYS A 75 10.86 7.04 10.25
C LYS A 75 9.58 6.87 9.42
N TYR A 76 9.70 6.93 8.09
CA TYR A 76 8.55 6.82 7.19
C TYR A 76 8.13 5.36 7.00
N ILE A 77 9.08 4.42 7.01
CA ILE A 77 8.80 2.98 7.00
C ILE A 77 8.00 2.61 8.26
N ASN A 78 8.52 2.99 9.43
CA ASN A 78 7.87 2.73 10.72
C ASN A 78 6.47 3.35 10.80
N ALA A 79 6.29 4.54 10.21
CA ALA A 79 4.98 5.18 10.11
C ALA A 79 3.99 4.33 9.28
N LEU A 80 4.42 3.78 8.13
CA LEU A 80 3.59 2.86 7.34
C LEU A 80 3.20 1.61 8.15
N GLU A 81 4.18 0.97 8.79
CA GLU A 81 3.96 -0.26 9.56
C GLU A 81 2.98 -0.06 10.73
N SER A 82 3.08 1.07 11.45
CA SER A 82 2.17 1.40 12.56
C SER A 82 0.69 1.54 12.17
N TYR A 83 0.37 1.61 10.88
CA TYR A 83 -1.00 1.68 10.34
C TYR A 83 -1.36 0.44 9.51
N ASP A 84 -0.70 -0.69 9.78
CA ASP A 84 -0.90 -1.97 9.08
C ASP A 84 -0.64 -1.90 7.57
N VAL A 85 0.18 -0.95 7.11
CA VAL A 85 0.71 -0.95 5.75
C VAL A 85 1.96 -1.81 5.73
N VAL A 86 2.10 -2.65 4.71
CA VAL A 86 3.27 -3.51 4.52
C VAL A 86 4.24 -2.85 3.53
N PRO A 87 5.28 -2.15 4.00
CA PRO A 87 6.31 -1.61 3.12
C PRO A 87 7.18 -2.74 2.56
N ILE A 88 7.48 -2.67 1.26
CA ILE A 88 8.35 -3.61 0.57
C ILE A 88 9.43 -2.81 -0.16
N ALA A 89 10.69 -2.95 0.25
CA ALA A 89 11.81 -2.44 -0.54
C ALA A 89 11.83 -3.11 -1.92
N TRP A 90 12.01 -2.33 -3.00
CA TRP A 90 11.98 -2.83 -4.36
C TRP A 90 13.03 -3.92 -4.61
N SER A 91 14.21 -3.79 -3.99
CA SER A 91 15.25 -4.82 -3.98
C SER A 91 14.76 -6.17 -3.44
N ASN A 92 13.84 -6.19 -2.47
CA ASN A 92 13.33 -7.38 -1.79
C ASN A 92 12.00 -7.91 -2.35
N ARG A 93 11.48 -7.34 -3.45
CA ARG A 93 10.15 -7.68 -4.02
C ARG A 93 9.90 -9.17 -4.26
N ASN A 94 10.95 -9.93 -4.61
CA ASN A 94 10.82 -11.35 -4.92
C ASN A 94 10.40 -12.19 -3.72
N GLN A 95 10.66 -11.72 -2.49
CA GLN A 95 10.26 -12.42 -1.25
C GLN A 95 8.74 -12.38 -1.00
N TYR A 96 8.01 -11.56 -1.76
CA TYR A 96 6.58 -11.33 -1.59
C TYR A 96 5.73 -11.91 -2.72
N LEU A 97 6.33 -12.63 -3.68
CA LEU A 97 5.60 -13.19 -4.83
C LEU A 97 4.45 -14.11 -4.39
N ASP A 98 4.69 -15.02 -3.45
CA ASP A 98 3.67 -15.94 -2.95
C ASP A 98 2.50 -15.23 -2.25
N LYS A 99 2.80 -14.10 -1.61
CA LYS A 99 1.79 -13.26 -0.94
C LYS A 99 0.94 -12.48 -1.94
N LEU A 100 1.40 -12.34 -3.18
CA LEU A 100 0.73 -11.59 -4.25
C LEU A 100 0.08 -12.51 -5.29
N ALA A 101 0.27 -13.82 -5.18
CA ALA A 101 -0.36 -14.83 -6.03
C ALA A 101 -1.89 -14.92 -5.85
#